data_AF-A0A6A6CMP8-F1
#
_entry.id   AF-A0A6A6CMP8-F1
#
_cell.length_a   1.000
_cell.length_b   1.000
_cell.length_c   1.000
_cell.angle_alpha   90.00
_cell.angle_beta   90.00
_cell.angle_gamma   90.00
#
_symmetry.space_group_name_H-M   'P 1'
#
loop_
_entity.id
_entity.type
_entity.pdbx_description
1 polymer ?
#
loop_
_entity_poly.entity_id
_entity_poly.type
_entity_poly.pdbx_seq_one_letter_code
_entity_poly.pdbx_strand_id
1 'polypeptide(L)'
;MKDIFVGASLVLVCIGPHENGSEKVVAIATEMENAVMAAALEEGKDVYQLNHVVLGPWYHKHWTRCIEALQKEETIRLRNALMSFMDRPYWTRLWILQEVAAADRKLQVLCGSSTMSWLGVYLLLELREMGNFPSAPSILGDQVQQWLRYWKKWIADLWSDRRLATLDIEGALDLASDRLCNDPRDRVYGLLGFIDWSVSDAPLLPDYDKTVVQLAIDVLERIGDLRATRKTLVPLEVFAGNEAMRQLRQRSQQGARTCTNRKLMKWAYFTGIQLRTSKGEDELPGKGISLGTPGDRLDESQIPGSIKGMLEDHYQSHPESDLKPLAVGSQVVGFAGHETQVDDVLAYPEIFRHNEQIFLVLRHRPENNFDVVGQGFLVGRHTWKSLAAVTHWKDKEDFMTFSVDMTAEDAVLFIGQDLIIDEDGTERYDLEARFERLAVNPIGQPGGAGFFQALTDA
;
A
#
# COMPACT_ATOMS: atom_id res chain seq x y z
N MET A 1 12.22 19.99 8.17
CA MET A 1 11.38 20.33 9.35
C MET A 1 11.85 19.59 10.61
N LYS A 2 12.28 18.32 10.52
CA LYS A 2 13.00 17.58 11.59
C LYS A 2 14.04 18.43 12.35
N ASP A 3 14.88 19.18 11.64
CA ASP A 3 15.94 20.01 12.24
C ASP A 3 15.42 21.06 13.22
N ILE A 4 14.19 21.56 13.03
CA ILE A 4 13.55 22.52 13.94
C ILE A 4 13.33 21.86 15.31
N PHE A 5 12.81 20.64 15.31
CA PHE A 5 12.54 19.89 16.54
C PHE A 5 13.83 19.39 17.20
N VAL A 6 14.84 18.99 16.42
CA VAL A 6 16.17 18.63 16.95
C VAL A 6 16.83 19.83 17.64
N GLY A 7 16.73 21.02 17.02
CA GLY A 7 17.29 22.26 17.54
C GLY A 7 16.51 22.85 18.73
N ALA A 8 15.29 22.37 19.00
CA ALA A 8 14.47 22.91 20.07
C ALA A 8 15.05 22.61 21.46
N SER A 9 14.85 23.54 22.40
CA SER A 9 15.14 23.32 23.82
C SER A 9 14.04 22.50 24.51
N LEU A 10 12.81 22.60 23.99
CA LEU A 10 11.62 21.89 24.46
C LEU A 10 10.62 21.79 23.29
N VAL A 11 10.00 20.64 23.13
CA VAL A 11 8.92 20.39 22.18
C VAL A 11 7.64 20.14 22.98
N LEU A 12 6.64 20.98 22.73
CA LEU A 12 5.33 20.88 23.38
C LEU A 12 4.33 20.22 22.43
N VAL A 13 3.79 19.09 22.86
CA VAL A 13 2.80 18.30 22.14
C VAL A 13 1.42 18.62 22.72
N CYS A 14 0.66 19.49 22.05
CA CYS A 14 -0.67 19.91 22.51
C CYS A 14 -1.75 18.97 21.98
N ILE A 15 -2.31 18.13 22.85
CA ILE A 15 -3.32 17.13 22.47
C ILE A 15 -4.77 17.57 22.76
N GLY A 16 -4.95 18.85 23.11
CA GLY A 16 -6.26 19.47 23.35
C GLY A 16 -6.60 19.67 24.83
N PRO A 17 -7.82 20.17 25.14
CA PRO A 17 -8.27 20.42 26.50
C PRO A 17 -8.50 19.11 27.29
N HIS A 18 -8.80 19.27 28.57
CA HIS A 18 -9.27 18.16 29.38
C HIS A 18 -10.70 17.78 29.00
N GLU A 19 -10.89 16.51 28.63
CA GLU A 19 -12.19 15.95 28.22
C GLU A 19 -12.24 14.46 28.55
N ASN A 20 -13.45 13.91 28.68
CA ASN A 20 -13.70 12.46 28.81
C ASN A 20 -12.89 11.77 29.94
N GLY A 21 -12.58 12.49 31.02
CA GLY A 21 -11.82 11.96 32.15
C GLY A 21 -10.29 11.92 31.95
N SER A 22 -9.77 12.65 30.96
CA SER A 22 -8.34 12.73 30.66
C SER A 22 -7.46 13.17 31.84
N GLU A 23 -7.98 13.92 32.81
CA GLU A 23 -7.30 14.31 34.04
C GLU A 23 -6.82 13.08 34.82
N LYS A 24 -7.69 12.07 34.93
CA LYS A 24 -7.38 10.81 35.61
C LYS A 24 -6.36 9.99 34.83
N VAL A 25 -6.45 10.02 33.49
CA VAL A 25 -5.48 9.35 32.61
C VAL A 25 -4.08 9.95 32.80
N VAL A 26 -3.97 11.28 32.82
CA VAL A 26 -2.70 11.98 33.04
C VAL A 26 -2.13 11.68 34.44
N ALA A 27 -2.99 11.71 35.46
CA ALA A 27 -2.58 11.43 36.83
C ALA A 27 -1.99 10.01 36.99
N ILE A 28 -2.67 9.01 36.43
CA ILE A 28 -2.22 7.61 36.48
C ILE A 28 -0.93 7.40 35.67
N ALA A 29 -0.82 8.02 34.49
CA ALA A 29 0.41 8.00 33.70
C ALA A 29 1.61 8.52 34.52
N THR A 30 1.40 9.63 35.23
CA THR A 30 2.43 10.28 36.06
C THR A 30 2.81 9.41 37.26
N GLU A 31 1.84 8.81 37.94
CA GLU A 31 2.08 7.89 39.06
C GLU A 31 2.90 6.68 38.62
N MET A 32 2.52 6.09 37.49
CA MET A 32 3.23 4.96 36.90
C MET A 32 4.64 5.31 36.47
N GLU A 33 4.81 6.46 35.81
CA GLU A 33 6.13 6.95 35.41
C GLU A 33 7.04 7.08 36.63
N ASN A 34 6.56 7.72 37.71
CA ASN A 34 7.32 7.85 38.96
C ASN A 34 7.72 6.49 39.55
N ALA A 35 6.80 5.51 39.54
CA ALA A 35 7.07 4.17 40.03
C ALA A 35 8.13 3.43 39.20
N VAL A 36 8.04 3.51 37.86
CA VAL A 36 9.01 2.91 36.94
C VAL A 36 10.39 3.57 37.08
N MET A 37 10.43 4.89 37.18
CA MET A 37 11.67 5.64 37.38
C MET A 37 12.33 5.32 38.73
N ALA A 38 11.55 5.17 39.80
CA ALA A 38 12.06 4.77 41.11
C ALA A 38 12.67 3.36 41.09
N ALA A 39 11.96 2.39 40.49
CA ALA A 39 12.48 1.02 40.34
C ALA A 39 13.78 0.99 39.51
N ALA A 40 13.89 1.84 38.48
CA ALA A 40 15.11 1.96 37.69
C ALA A 40 16.29 2.45 38.48
N LEU A 41 16.06 3.49 39.28
CA LEU A 41 17.09 4.06 40.13
C LEU A 41 17.61 3.04 41.14
N GLU A 42 16.72 2.25 41.74
CA GLU A 42 17.08 1.16 42.68
C GLU A 42 17.97 0.09 42.02
N GLU A 43 17.70 -0.25 40.75
CA GLU A 43 18.50 -1.21 39.99
C GLU A 43 19.72 -0.59 39.27
N GLY A 44 19.98 0.72 39.46
CA GLY A 44 21.08 1.43 38.81
C GLY A 44 20.95 1.53 37.28
N LYS A 45 19.71 1.49 36.76
CA LYS A 45 19.38 1.52 35.34
C LYS A 45 18.83 2.89 34.93
N ASP A 46 19.17 3.34 33.73
CA ASP A 46 18.51 4.47 33.08
C ASP A 46 17.30 3.93 32.28
N VAL A 47 16.06 4.24 32.71
CA VAL A 47 14.81 3.85 32.03
C VAL A 47 14.85 4.15 30.53
N TYR A 48 15.47 5.26 30.18
CA TYR A 48 15.56 5.74 28.82
C TYR A 48 16.55 4.94 27.96
N GLN A 49 17.37 4.08 28.56
CA GLN A 49 18.27 3.14 27.87
C GLN A 49 17.69 1.71 27.83
N LEU A 50 16.54 1.47 28.46
CA LEU A 50 15.90 0.16 28.50
C LEU A 50 14.96 -0.01 27.30
N ASN A 51 15.02 -1.17 26.65
CA ASN A 51 14.05 -1.53 25.62
C ASN A 51 12.71 -1.97 26.24
N HIS A 52 11.67 -2.08 25.41
CA HIS A 52 10.32 -2.48 25.84
C HIS A 52 10.28 -3.83 26.57
N VAL A 53 11.15 -4.78 26.21
CA VAL A 53 11.22 -6.12 26.82
C VAL A 53 11.66 -6.04 28.29
N VAL A 54 12.59 -5.14 28.61
CA VAL A 54 13.09 -4.97 29.98
C VAL A 54 12.15 -4.11 30.83
N LEU A 55 11.46 -3.14 30.21
CA LEU A 55 10.46 -2.32 30.91
C LEU A 55 9.18 -3.08 31.24
N GLY A 56 8.83 -4.07 30.40
CA GLY A 56 7.68 -4.98 30.51
C GLY A 56 7.29 -5.38 31.94
N PRO A 57 8.16 -6.15 32.62
CA PRO A 57 7.86 -6.69 33.94
C PRO A 57 7.64 -5.64 35.03
N TRP A 58 8.31 -4.48 34.94
CA TRP A 58 8.21 -3.42 35.96
C TRP A 58 6.84 -2.76 35.92
N TYR A 59 6.42 -2.24 34.77
CA TYR A 59 5.12 -1.59 34.69
C TYR A 59 3.98 -2.60 34.90
N HIS A 60 4.13 -3.87 34.50
CA HIS A 60 3.12 -4.91 34.75
C HIS A 60 2.84 -5.09 36.25
N LYS A 61 3.89 -5.22 37.07
CA LYS A 61 3.77 -5.36 38.52
C LYS A 61 3.08 -4.15 39.16
N HIS A 62 3.44 -2.95 38.73
CA HIS A 62 2.86 -1.72 39.28
C HIS A 62 1.41 -1.52 38.81
N TRP A 63 1.12 -1.81 37.55
CA TRP A 63 -0.24 -1.71 37.00
C TRP A 63 -1.21 -2.68 37.65
N THR A 64 -0.81 -3.95 37.81
CA THR A 64 -1.64 -4.97 38.46
C THR A 64 -2.05 -4.51 39.86
N ARG A 65 -1.12 -3.93 40.63
CA ARG A 65 -1.43 -3.36 41.95
C ARG A 65 -2.39 -2.18 41.89
N CYS A 66 -2.24 -1.29 40.90
CA CYS A 66 -3.14 -0.14 40.73
C CYS A 66 -4.56 -0.59 40.39
N ILE A 67 -4.72 -1.57 39.49
CA ILE A 67 -6.03 -2.10 39.09
C ILE A 67 -6.68 -2.93 40.20
N GLU A 68 -5.92 -3.75 40.91
CA GLU A 68 -6.42 -4.52 42.07
C GLU A 68 -6.96 -3.62 43.19
N ALA A 69 -6.46 -2.39 43.29
CA ALA A 69 -6.93 -1.40 44.26
C ALA A 69 -8.21 -0.65 43.81
N LEU A 70 -8.57 -0.69 42.53
CA LEU A 70 -9.72 0.02 41.97
C LEU A 70 -11.01 -0.81 42.05
N GLN A 71 -12.14 -0.13 42.29
CA GLN A 71 -13.43 -0.79 42.14
C GLN A 71 -13.73 -1.10 40.67
N LYS A 72 -14.65 -2.04 40.42
CA LYS A 72 -15.02 -2.48 39.07
C LYS A 72 -15.52 -1.32 38.20
N GLU A 73 -16.37 -0.46 38.76
CA GLU A 73 -16.93 0.70 38.08
C GLU A 73 -15.85 1.74 37.74
N GLU A 74 -14.86 1.91 38.61
CA GLU A 74 -13.74 2.84 38.40
C GLU A 74 -12.79 2.32 37.32
N THR A 75 -12.55 1.01 37.31
CA THR A 75 -11.79 0.33 36.26
C THR A 75 -12.43 0.53 34.88
N ILE A 76 -13.77 0.42 34.78
CA ILE A 76 -14.50 0.67 33.52
C ILE A 76 -14.39 2.14 33.11
N ARG A 77 -14.55 3.09 34.05
CA ARG A 77 -14.43 4.52 33.76
C ARG A 77 -13.02 4.88 33.28
N LEU A 78 -11.99 4.34 33.92
CA LEU A 78 -10.60 4.54 33.52
C LEU A 78 -10.34 4.00 32.11
N ARG A 79 -10.84 2.79 31.81
CA ARG A 79 -10.75 2.23 30.46
C ARG A 79 -11.37 3.15 29.42
N ASN A 80 -12.58 3.64 29.65
CA ASN A 80 -13.28 4.52 28.70
C ASN A 80 -12.55 5.87 28.53
N ALA A 81 -12.01 6.42 29.62
CA ALA A 81 -11.19 7.62 29.57
C ALA A 81 -9.90 7.40 28.78
N LEU A 82 -9.22 6.26 28.98
CA LEU A 82 -8.02 5.88 28.23
C LEU A 82 -8.33 5.71 26.74
N MET A 83 -9.41 5.00 26.38
CA MET A 83 -9.82 4.86 24.97
C MET A 83 -10.10 6.22 24.34
N SER A 84 -10.89 7.07 25.01
CA SER A 84 -11.21 8.42 24.52
C SER A 84 -9.95 9.31 24.41
N PHE A 85 -8.96 9.12 25.27
CA PHE A 85 -7.68 9.81 25.21
C PHE A 85 -6.86 9.37 24.00
N MET A 86 -6.85 8.07 23.69
CA MET A 86 -6.14 7.50 22.54
C MET A 86 -6.85 7.75 21.21
N ASP A 87 -8.17 7.94 21.22
CA ASP A 87 -8.97 8.23 20.02
C ASP A 87 -8.91 9.70 19.58
N ARG A 88 -8.10 10.53 20.27
CA ARG A 88 -7.96 11.95 19.92
C ARG A 88 -7.35 12.12 18.53
N PRO A 89 -7.88 13.03 17.69
CA PRO A 89 -7.38 13.29 16.34
C PRO A 89 -5.91 13.71 16.28
N TYR A 90 -5.34 14.17 17.40
CA TYR A 90 -3.92 14.44 17.47
C TYR A 90 -3.13 13.21 17.00
N TRP A 91 -3.36 12.03 17.59
CA TRP A 91 -2.55 10.81 17.44
C TRP A 91 -2.51 10.18 16.04
N THR A 92 -3.45 10.55 15.18
CA THR A 92 -3.55 10.07 13.81
C THR A 92 -2.76 10.93 12.82
N ARG A 93 -2.30 12.11 13.24
CA ARG A 93 -1.55 13.05 12.37
C ARG A 93 -0.17 12.51 12.01
N LEU A 94 0.21 12.72 10.76
CA LEU A 94 1.53 12.35 10.24
C LEU A 94 2.67 13.12 10.92
N TRP A 95 2.46 14.40 11.22
CA TRP A 95 3.52 15.29 11.71
C TRP A 95 3.99 14.97 13.14
N ILE A 96 3.18 14.24 13.93
CA ILE A 96 3.62 13.75 15.24
C ILE A 96 4.88 12.92 15.12
N LEU A 97 5.06 12.24 13.98
CA LEU A 97 6.20 11.39 13.78
C LEU A 97 7.49 12.20 13.94
N GLN A 98 7.55 13.40 13.34
CA GLN A 98 8.66 14.35 13.53
C GLN A 98 8.71 14.95 14.92
N GLU A 99 7.56 15.36 15.48
CA GLU A 99 7.49 15.99 16.80
C GLU A 99 8.08 15.08 17.89
N VAL A 100 7.71 13.79 17.88
CA VAL A 100 8.15 12.80 18.87
C VAL A 100 9.57 12.33 18.61
N ALA A 101 9.86 12.00 17.35
CA ALA A 101 11.14 11.42 16.98
C ALA A 101 12.32 12.37 17.20
N ALA A 102 12.14 13.64 16.90
CA ALA A 102 13.22 14.62 16.93
C ALA A 102 13.42 15.27 18.31
N ALA A 103 12.40 15.22 19.18
CA ALA A 103 12.45 15.85 20.49
C ALA A 103 13.25 15.05 21.54
N ASP A 104 13.44 13.74 21.34
CA ASP A 104 14.08 12.83 22.31
C ASP A 104 13.54 13.06 23.75
N ARG A 105 14.39 13.46 24.72
CA ARG A 105 13.99 13.71 26.12
C ARG A 105 13.38 15.08 26.37
N LYS A 106 13.31 15.94 25.35
CA LYS A 106 12.83 17.33 25.46
C LYS A 106 11.35 17.46 25.10
N LEU A 107 10.58 16.36 25.16
CA LEU A 107 9.16 16.36 24.79
C LEU A 107 8.27 16.41 26.04
N GLN A 108 7.29 17.32 26.02
CA GLN A 108 6.20 17.35 26.99
C GLN A 108 4.85 17.36 26.27
N VAL A 109 3.98 16.45 26.69
CA VAL A 109 2.61 16.34 26.20
C VAL A 109 1.70 17.16 27.10
N LEU A 110 0.98 18.09 26.51
CA LEU A 110 0.04 19.00 27.16
C LEU A 110 -1.39 18.55 26.91
N CYS A 111 -2.11 18.26 27.98
CA CYS A 111 -3.53 17.90 27.98
C CYS A 111 -4.25 18.85 28.94
N GLY A 112 -5.03 19.80 28.41
CA GLY A 112 -5.63 20.87 29.21
C GLY A 112 -4.57 21.65 29.99
N SER A 113 -4.72 21.70 31.32
CA SER A 113 -3.78 22.34 32.23
C SER A 113 -2.70 21.39 32.76
N SER A 114 -2.74 20.11 32.37
CA SER A 114 -1.82 19.09 32.86
C SER A 114 -0.74 18.76 31.83
N THR A 115 0.42 18.29 32.32
CA THR A 115 1.56 17.91 31.50
C THR A 115 1.96 16.47 31.78
N MET A 116 2.38 15.72 30.76
CA MET A 116 2.98 14.39 30.91
C MET A 116 4.21 14.23 30.02
N SER A 117 5.11 13.32 30.37
CA SER A 117 6.23 12.97 29.50
C SER A 117 5.78 12.01 28.38
N TRP A 118 6.66 11.80 27.40
CA TRP A 118 6.46 10.73 26.42
C TRP A 118 6.47 9.32 27.05
N LEU A 119 7.26 9.12 28.12
CA LEU A 119 7.27 7.86 28.87
C LEU A 119 5.91 7.60 29.50
N GLY A 120 5.24 8.63 30.04
CA GLY A 120 3.86 8.53 30.52
C GLY A 120 2.90 8.04 29.44
N VAL A 121 2.98 8.59 28.22
CA VAL A 121 2.17 8.12 27.07
C VAL A 121 2.49 6.68 26.71
N TYR A 122 3.77 6.31 26.65
CA TYR A 122 4.19 4.94 26.37
C TYR A 122 3.62 3.95 27.38
N LEU A 123 3.69 4.28 28.67
CA LEU A 123 3.14 3.44 29.73
C LEU A 123 1.63 3.26 29.57
N LEU A 124 0.88 4.32 29.27
CA LEU A 124 -0.58 4.26 29.02
C LEU A 124 -0.96 3.27 27.90
N LEU A 125 -0.15 3.16 26.84
CA LEU A 125 -0.37 2.21 25.76
C LEU A 125 -0.25 0.76 26.24
N GLU A 126 0.76 0.48 27.07
CA GLU A 126 0.96 -0.85 27.62
C GLU A 126 -0.19 -1.25 28.57
N LEU A 127 -0.78 -0.29 29.28
CA LEU A 127 -1.93 -0.53 30.16
C LEU A 127 -3.17 -1.02 29.43
N ARG A 128 -3.43 -0.46 28.24
CA ARG A 128 -4.55 -0.88 27.39
C ARG A 128 -4.50 -2.38 27.12
N GLU A 129 -3.31 -2.89 26.83
CA GLU A 129 -3.08 -4.28 26.42
C GLU A 129 -3.10 -5.27 27.59
N MET A 130 -2.59 -4.87 28.75
CA MET A 130 -2.59 -5.72 29.96
C MET A 130 -3.94 -5.78 30.66
N GLY A 131 -4.82 -4.81 30.39
CA GLY A 131 -6.18 -4.84 30.85
C GLY A 131 -6.92 -5.99 30.18
N ASN A 132 -6.88 -7.17 30.80
CA ASN A 132 -7.73 -8.32 30.50
C ASN A 132 -9.18 -7.98 30.91
N PHE A 133 -9.72 -6.89 30.37
CA PHE A 133 -11.03 -6.35 30.69
C PHE A 133 -12.08 -7.36 30.22
N PRO A 134 -12.85 -7.98 31.13
CA PRO A 134 -13.80 -9.02 30.76
C PRO A 134 -14.85 -8.46 29.78
N SER A 135 -14.86 -9.05 28.57
CA SER A 135 -15.94 -9.05 27.57
C SER A 135 -16.80 -7.77 27.51
N ALA A 136 -16.25 -6.71 26.93
CA ALA A 136 -17.05 -5.82 26.11
C ALA A 136 -16.82 -6.24 24.66
N PRO A 137 -17.86 -6.57 23.85
CA PRO A 137 -17.68 -6.71 22.41
C PRO A 137 -17.01 -5.43 21.91
N SER A 138 -16.06 -5.58 20.99
CA SER A 138 -15.30 -4.48 20.40
C SER A 138 -16.25 -3.44 19.79
N ILE A 139 -16.65 -2.43 20.57
CA ILE A 139 -17.33 -1.22 20.06
C ILE A 139 -16.35 -0.42 19.17
N LEU A 140 -15.05 -0.62 19.38
CA LEU A 140 -14.00 -0.09 18.53
C LEU A 140 -13.78 -1.10 17.39
N GLY A 141 -14.23 -0.73 16.17
CA GLY A 141 -14.12 -1.56 14.98
C GLY A 141 -12.68 -1.94 14.62
N ASP A 142 -12.53 -2.84 13.65
CA ASP A 142 -11.24 -3.43 13.23
C ASP A 142 -10.15 -2.39 12.89
N GLN A 143 -10.55 -1.20 12.44
CA GLN A 143 -9.66 -0.07 12.17
C GLN A 143 -8.87 0.40 13.40
N VAL A 144 -9.51 0.47 14.58
CA VAL A 144 -8.85 0.92 15.81
C VAL A 144 -7.82 -0.11 16.28
N GLN A 145 -8.09 -1.40 16.09
CA GLN A 145 -7.15 -2.48 16.43
C GLN A 145 -5.99 -2.59 15.44
N GLN A 146 -6.20 -2.24 14.16
CA GLN A 146 -5.14 -2.15 13.18
C GLN A 146 -4.25 -0.94 13.45
N TRP A 147 -4.87 0.23 13.68
CA TRP A 147 -4.19 1.46 14.11
C TRP A 147 -3.30 1.21 15.33
N LEU A 148 -3.81 0.58 16.40
CA LEU A 148 -3.05 0.32 17.62
C LEU A 148 -1.91 -0.69 17.46
N ARG A 149 -2.04 -1.67 16.57
CA ARG A 149 -0.93 -2.59 16.26
C ARG A 149 0.22 -1.85 15.57
N TYR A 150 -0.08 -0.96 14.62
CA TYR A 150 0.93 -0.14 13.96
C TYR A 150 1.51 0.93 14.90
N TRP A 151 0.67 1.56 15.72
CA TRP A 151 1.08 2.53 16.73
C TRP A 151 1.99 1.89 17.79
N LYS A 152 1.68 0.68 18.27
CA LYS A 152 2.51 -0.07 19.22
C LYS A 152 3.85 -0.48 18.64
N LYS A 153 3.85 -1.08 17.44
CA LYS A 153 5.09 -1.43 16.74
C LYS A 153 5.96 -0.19 16.60
N TRP A 154 5.37 0.90 16.12
CA TRP A 154 6.13 2.11 15.84
C TRP A 154 6.61 2.85 17.10
N ILE A 155 5.81 2.90 18.17
CA ILE A 155 6.25 3.50 19.45
C ILE A 155 7.29 2.62 20.14
N ALA A 156 7.17 1.29 20.04
CA ALA A 156 8.21 0.38 20.51
C ALA A 156 9.51 0.55 19.69
N ASP A 157 9.40 0.73 18.37
CA ASP A 157 10.53 0.98 17.48
C ASP A 157 11.17 2.35 17.80
N LEU A 158 10.38 3.42 17.99
CA LEU A 158 10.84 4.74 18.46
C LEU A 158 11.53 4.68 19.82
N TRP A 159 10.96 3.91 20.75
CA TRP A 159 11.47 3.80 22.11
C TRP A 159 12.79 3.03 22.15
N SER A 160 12.90 1.96 21.36
CA SER A 160 14.08 1.10 21.30
C SER A 160 15.20 1.66 20.43
N ASP A 161 14.87 2.39 19.37
CA ASP A 161 15.82 2.97 18.43
C ASP A 161 15.68 4.50 18.43
N ARG A 162 16.23 5.16 19.46
CA ARG A 162 16.32 6.63 19.58
C ARG A 162 17.05 7.32 18.41
N ARG A 163 17.51 6.57 17.41
CA ARG A 163 18.20 7.05 16.21
C ARG A 163 17.29 6.85 15.00
N LEU A 164 16.33 7.74 14.86
CA LEU A 164 15.40 7.79 13.73
C LEU A 164 16.06 8.13 12.38
N ALA A 165 16.92 7.24 11.89
CA ALA A 165 17.59 7.34 10.60
C ALA A 165 17.97 5.93 10.07
N THR A 166 17.04 4.97 10.14
CA THR A 166 17.27 3.60 9.68
C THR A 166 16.15 3.05 8.78
N LEU A 167 15.13 3.85 8.47
CA LEU A 167 14.09 3.41 7.55
C LEU A 167 14.61 3.44 6.12
N ASP A 168 14.23 2.45 5.33
CA ASP A 168 14.21 2.61 3.87
C ASP A 168 12.95 3.37 3.44
N ILE A 169 12.86 3.69 2.15
CA ILE A 169 11.72 4.45 1.60
C ILE A 169 10.41 3.65 1.76
N GLU A 170 10.46 2.32 1.58
CA GLU A 170 9.27 1.47 1.73
C GLU A 170 8.73 1.45 3.17
N GLY A 171 9.62 1.32 4.16
CA GLY A 171 9.24 1.39 5.57
C GLY A 171 8.69 2.75 5.97
N ALA A 172 9.18 3.83 5.36
CA ALA A 172 8.59 5.16 5.53
C ALA A 172 7.17 5.23 4.93
N LEU A 173 6.95 4.71 3.72
CA LEU A 173 5.61 4.69 3.10
C LEU A 173 4.61 3.86 3.93
N ASP A 174 5.02 2.67 4.38
CA ASP A 174 4.19 1.81 5.23
C ASP A 174 3.80 2.53 6.54
N LEU A 175 4.70 3.37 7.09
CA LEU A 175 4.43 4.17 8.28
C LEU A 175 3.47 5.34 8.02
N ALA A 176 3.55 5.97 6.85
CA ALA A 176 2.74 7.14 6.49
C ALA A 176 1.31 6.79 6.06
N SER A 177 1.11 5.58 5.53
CA SER A 177 -0.09 5.21 4.76
C SER A 177 -1.41 5.57 5.45
N ASP A 178 -1.54 5.27 6.74
CA ASP A 178 -2.77 5.47 7.50
C ASP A 178 -2.81 6.79 8.31
N ARG A 179 -1.88 7.72 8.03
CA ARG A 179 -1.76 8.96 8.80
C ARG A 179 -2.50 10.11 8.13
N LEU A 180 -3.14 10.93 8.96
CA LEU A 180 -3.82 12.13 8.52
C LEU A 180 -2.80 13.22 8.20
N CYS A 181 -2.90 13.74 6.99
CA CYS A 181 -2.21 14.93 6.51
C CYS A 181 -3.18 15.70 5.60
N ASN A 182 -2.96 17.00 5.46
CA ASN A 182 -3.79 17.84 4.60
C ASN A 182 -3.36 17.75 3.13
N ASP A 183 -2.05 17.62 2.90
CA ASP A 183 -1.47 17.43 1.59
C ASP A 183 -0.96 15.98 1.48
N PRO A 184 -1.44 15.17 0.51
CA PRO A 184 -1.01 13.78 0.39
C PRO A 184 0.50 13.63 0.17
N ARG A 185 1.18 14.64 -0.40
CA ARG A 185 2.64 14.65 -0.58
C ARG A 185 3.40 14.61 0.73
N ASP A 186 2.78 15.07 1.82
CA ASP A 186 3.37 15.00 3.16
C ASP A 186 3.65 13.54 3.57
N ARG A 187 2.87 12.56 3.08
CA ARG A 187 3.12 11.14 3.38
C ARG A 187 4.51 10.66 2.93
N VAL A 188 5.12 11.36 1.98
CA VAL A 188 6.53 11.17 1.60
C VAL A 188 7.40 12.22 2.28
N TYR A 189 7.10 13.51 2.06
CA TYR A 189 7.97 14.62 2.50
C TYR A 189 8.12 14.72 4.01
N GLY A 190 7.08 14.38 4.75
CA GLY A 190 7.05 14.30 6.20
C GLY A 190 7.94 13.21 6.78
N LEU A 191 8.47 12.27 5.98
CA LEU A 191 9.32 11.18 6.48
C LEU A 191 10.72 11.13 5.88
N LEU A 192 11.04 12.03 4.95
CA LEU A 192 12.37 12.09 4.33
C LEU A 192 13.52 12.17 5.34
N GLY A 193 13.30 12.84 6.46
CA GLY A 193 14.29 12.96 7.54
C GLY A 193 14.53 11.68 8.34
N PHE A 194 13.75 10.63 8.13
CA PHE A 194 13.88 9.33 8.80
C PHE A 194 14.49 8.25 7.93
N ILE A 195 14.61 8.52 6.64
CA ILE A 195 15.16 7.58 5.66
C ILE A 195 16.69 7.61 5.75
N ASP A 196 17.30 6.43 5.77
CA ASP A 196 18.74 6.29 5.59
C ASP A 196 19.09 6.40 4.10
N TRP A 197 19.53 7.58 3.69
CA TRP A 197 19.96 7.84 2.32
C TRP A 197 21.37 7.32 2.01
N SER A 198 22.09 6.73 2.96
CA SER A 198 23.45 6.21 2.72
C SER A 198 23.50 5.06 1.71
N VAL A 199 22.36 4.39 1.52
CA VAL A 199 22.15 3.27 0.60
C VAL A 199 21.42 3.68 -0.69
N SER A 200 21.05 4.95 -0.86
CA SER A 200 20.30 5.46 -2.01
C SER A 200 21.06 6.56 -2.76
N ASP A 201 20.49 7.00 -3.89
CA ASP A 201 20.93 8.20 -4.59
C ASP A 201 20.75 9.45 -3.69
N ALA A 202 21.06 10.64 -4.22
CA ALA A 202 20.87 11.90 -3.50
C ALA A 202 19.48 11.99 -2.83
N PRO A 203 19.38 12.49 -1.58
CA PRO A 203 18.13 12.57 -0.85
C PRO A 203 17.04 13.29 -1.65
N LEU A 204 15.82 12.75 -1.62
CA LEU A 204 14.66 13.47 -2.12
C LEU A 204 14.48 14.76 -1.30
N LEU A 205 14.22 15.87 -1.99
CA LEU A 205 13.93 17.16 -1.38
C LEU A 205 12.43 17.45 -1.54
N PRO A 206 11.76 18.01 -0.52
CA PRO A 206 10.38 18.48 -0.65
C PRO A 206 10.24 19.50 -1.78
N ASP A 207 9.33 19.25 -2.71
CA ASP A 207 9.01 20.12 -3.83
C ASP A 207 7.49 20.13 -4.05
N TYR A 208 6.82 21.13 -3.47
CA TYR A 208 5.37 21.27 -3.55
C TYR A 208 4.88 21.90 -4.86
N ASP A 209 5.79 22.21 -5.81
CA ASP A 209 5.40 22.56 -7.17
C ASP A 209 5.13 21.30 -8.02
N LYS A 210 5.60 20.13 -7.56
CA LYS A 210 5.31 18.83 -8.20
C LYS A 210 3.89 18.34 -7.90
N THR A 211 3.27 17.76 -8.92
CA THR A 211 2.05 16.97 -8.77
C THR A 211 2.32 15.67 -7.99
N VAL A 212 1.27 15.09 -7.40
CA VAL A 212 1.35 13.77 -6.73
C VAL A 212 1.84 12.66 -7.65
N VAL A 213 1.51 12.71 -8.95
CA VAL A 213 1.99 11.75 -9.96
C VAL A 213 3.50 11.89 -10.19
N GLN A 214 4.00 13.12 -10.32
CA GLN A 214 5.45 13.36 -10.46
C GLN A 214 6.21 12.89 -9.22
N LEU A 215 5.68 13.17 -8.03
CA LEU A 215 6.29 12.68 -6.79
C LEU A 215 6.27 11.14 -6.71
N ALA A 216 5.18 10.50 -7.12
CA ALA A 216 5.10 9.04 -7.18
C ALA A 216 6.16 8.44 -8.12
N ILE A 217 6.35 9.04 -9.30
CA ILE A 217 7.40 8.64 -10.25
C ILE A 217 8.78 8.79 -9.61
N ASP A 218 9.07 9.95 -9.00
CA ASP A 218 10.35 10.19 -8.34
C ASP A 218 10.62 9.13 -7.27
N VAL A 219 9.65 8.85 -6.39
CA VAL A 219 9.77 7.84 -5.33
C VAL A 219 10.04 6.46 -5.92
N LEU A 220 9.29 6.05 -6.94
CA LEU A 220 9.45 4.74 -7.57
C LEU A 220 10.78 4.58 -8.29
N GLU A 221 11.33 5.64 -8.88
CA GLU A 221 12.70 5.62 -9.43
C GLU A 221 13.76 5.36 -8.35
N ARG A 222 13.53 5.82 -7.11
CA ARG A 222 14.48 5.61 -6.00
C ARG A 222 14.37 4.19 -5.45
N ILE A 223 13.15 3.70 -5.27
CA ILE A 223 12.89 2.34 -4.78
C ILE A 223 13.34 1.31 -5.82
N GLY A 224 12.96 1.50 -7.08
CA GLY A 224 13.32 0.60 -8.17
C GLY A 224 12.68 -0.78 -8.05
N ASP A 225 11.46 -0.88 -7.48
CA ASP A 225 10.71 -2.13 -7.33
C ASP A 225 9.23 -1.91 -7.69
N LEU A 226 8.72 -2.69 -8.63
CA LEU A 226 7.31 -2.59 -9.07
C LEU A 226 6.32 -2.86 -7.92
N ARG A 227 6.68 -3.70 -6.94
CA ARG A 227 5.85 -4.03 -5.77
C ARG A 227 5.52 -2.82 -4.92
N ALA A 228 6.39 -1.80 -4.95
CA ALA A 228 6.18 -0.57 -4.21
C ALA A 228 5.21 0.40 -4.90
N THR A 229 4.82 0.15 -6.16
CA THR A 229 3.94 1.05 -6.93
C THR A 229 2.65 1.30 -6.19
N ARG A 230 1.89 0.25 -5.88
CA ARG A 230 0.60 0.38 -5.18
C ARG A 230 0.76 1.05 -3.81
N LYS A 231 1.81 0.68 -3.07
CA LYS A 231 2.19 1.29 -1.78
C LYS A 231 2.58 2.77 -1.88
N THR A 232 2.94 3.24 -3.07
CA THR A 232 3.30 4.64 -3.33
C THR A 232 2.09 5.42 -3.80
N LEU A 233 1.30 4.88 -4.73
CA LEU A 233 0.17 5.57 -5.35
C LEU A 233 -0.97 5.81 -4.36
N VAL A 234 -1.31 4.80 -3.55
CA VAL A 234 -2.45 4.89 -2.63
C VAL A 234 -2.25 6.00 -1.58
N PRO A 235 -1.12 6.07 -0.85
CA PRO A 235 -0.90 7.16 0.12
C PRO A 235 -0.78 8.54 -0.53
N LEU A 236 -0.24 8.62 -1.75
CA LEU A 236 -0.13 9.88 -2.49
C LEU A 236 -1.45 10.29 -3.17
N GLU A 237 -2.51 9.51 -2.98
CA GLU A 237 -3.82 9.76 -3.56
C GLU A 237 -3.79 9.86 -5.10
N VAL A 238 -2.94 9.01 -5.72
CA VAL A 238 -2.78 8.91 -7.17
C VAL A 238 -3.77 7.90 -7.75
N PHE A 239 -4.85 8.42 -8.31
CA PHE A 239 -6.01 7.70 -8.84
C PHE A 239 -6.36 8.14 -10.26
N ALA A 240 -7.18 7.35 -10.93
CA ALA A 240 -7.67 7.59 -12.29
C ALA A 240 -8.30 8.98 -12.47
N GLY A 241 -8.98 9.48 -11.43
CA GLY A 241 -9.64 10.78 -11.43
C GLY A 241 -8.72 11.99 -11.30
N ASN A 242 -7.44 11.84 -10.93
CA ASN A 242 -6.55 13.00 -10.83
C ASN A 242 -6.24 13.57 -12.21
N GLU A 243 -6.24 14.90 -12.29
CA GLU A 243 -5.90 15.61 -13.53
C GLU A 243 -4.49 15.27 -14.03
N ALA A 244 -3.51 15.17 -13.11
CA ALA A 244 -2.15 14.75 -13.46
C ALA A 244 -2.08 13.34 -14.06
N MET A 245 -2.96 12.42 -13.61
CA MET A 245 -3.03 11.06 -14.13
C MET A 245 -3.64 11.04 -15.54
N ARG A 246 -4.69 11.86 -15.78
CA ARG A 246 -5.26 12.05 -17.13
C ARG A 246 -4.24 12.65 -18.09
N GLN A 247 -3.49 13.66 -17.66
CA GLN A 247 -2.43 14.28 -18.47
C GLN A 247 -1.28 13.33 -18.76
N LEU A 248 -0.88 12.48 -17.80
CA LEU A 248 0.13 11.45 -18.03
C LEU A 248 -0.36 10.44 -19.09
N ARG A 249 -1.62 10.00 -18.99
CA ARG A 249 -2.25 9.11 -19.97
C ARG A 249 -2.25 9.71 -21.38
N GLN A 250 -2.75 10.93 -21.53
CA GLN A 250 -2.81 11.63 -22.83
C GLN A 250 -1.42 11.81 -23.46
N ARG A 251 -0.42 12.19 -22.65
CA ARG A 251 0.97 12.33 -23.13
C ARG A 251 1.56 11.00 -23.59
N SER A 252 1.31 9.92 -22.85
CA SER A 252 1.78 8.58 -23.24
C SER A 252 1.15 8.13 -24.56
N GLN A 253 -0.14 8.38 -24.75
CA GLN A 253 -0.86 8.06 -26.00
C GLN A 253 -0.32 8.84 -27.21
N GLN A 254 0.18 10.06 -27.00
CA GLN A 254 0.80 10.89 -28.04
C GLN A 254 2.28 10.58 -28.29
N GLY A 255 2.85 9.57 -27.62
CA GLY A 255 4.27 9.22 -27.73
C GLY A 255 5.23 10.24 -27.08
N ALA A 256 4.70 11.21 -26.33
CA ALA A 256 5.45 12.30 -25.71
C ALA A 256 5.82 11.95 -24.26
N ARG A 257 6.74 10.99 -24.06
CA ARG A 257 7.24 10.63 -22.72
C ARG A 257 8.28 11.64 -22.22
N THR A 258 8.18 12.02 -20.95
CA THR A 258 9.04 13.05 -20.31
C THR A 258 10.22 12.49 -19.52
N CYS A 259 10.24 11.18 -19.23
CA CYS A 259 11.30 10.59 -18.43
C CYS A 259 12.63 10.52 -19.22
N THR A 260 13.53 11.44 -18.92
CA THR A 260 14.89 11.52 -19.47
C THR A 260 15.86 10.58 -18.75
N ASN A 261 15.52 10.12 -17.55
CA ASN A 261 16.36 9.27 -16.71
C ASN A 261 15.74 7.87 -16.58
N ARG A 262 16.13 6.94 -17.46
CA ARG A 262 15.53 5.61 -17.60
C ARG A 262 15.99 4.64 -16.51
N LYS A 263 15.78 4.96 -15.23
CA LYS A 263 16.01 3.98 -14.17
C LYS A 263 14.84 2.98 -14.20
N LEU A 264 15.09 1.84 -14.84
CA LEU A 264 14.14 0.74 -14.91
C LEU A 264 13.94 0.18 -13.50
N MET A 265 12.68 -0.07 -13.13
CA MET A 265 12.39 -0.78 -11.88
C MET A 265 12.75 -2.25 -12.06
N LYS A 266 13.37 -2.82 -11.04
CA LYS A 266 13.85 -4.20 -11.03
C LYS A 266 12.73 -5.17 -10.67
N TRP A 267 12.82 -6.35 -11.27
CA TRP A 267 12.31 -7.65 -10.78
C TRP A 267 10.88 -7.64 -10.20
N ALA A 268 9.91 -7.54 -11.09
CA ALA A 268 8.65 -8.24 -10.87
C ALA A 268 8.71 -9.59 -11.60
N TYR A 269 8.48 -10.68 -10.88
CA TYR A 269 8.23 -11.98 -11.49
C TYR A 269 6.82 -11.97 -12.05
N PHE A 270 6.74 -12.11 -13.36
CA PHE A 270 5.49 -12.36 -14.04
C PHE A 270 5.45 -13.83 -14.42
N THR A 271 4.34 -14.48 -14.12
CA THR A 271 4.02 -15.74 -14.77
C THR A 271 3.30 -15.40 -16.07
N GLY A 272 3.70 -16.02 -17.18
CA GLY A 272 3.00 -15.85 -18.45
C GLY A 272 2.45 -17.14 -19.05
N ILE A 273 1.40 -16.98 -19.85
CA ILE A 273 0.68 -18.04 -20.55
C ILE A 273 0.58 -17.67 -22.03
N GLN A 274 1.05 -18.54 -22.91
CA GLN A 274 0.93 -18.33 -24.36
C GLN A 274 -0.52 -18.52 -24.82
N LEU A 275 -1.03 -17.56 -25.59
CA LEU A 275 -2.35 -17.60 -26.21
C LEU A 275 -2.40 -18.59 -27.37
N ARG A 276 -3.48 -19.36 -27.45
CA ARG A 276 -3.72 -20.34 -28.51
C ARG A 276 -4.85 -19.94 -29.46
N THR A 277 -4.86 -20.53 -30.66
CA THR A 277 -5.99 -20.42 -31.61
C THR A 277 -7.21 -21.18 -31.14
N SER A 278 -8.41 -20.62 -31.34
CA SER A 278 -9.69 -21.28 -31.00
C SER A 278 -10.07 -22.48 -31.89
N LYS A 279 -9.25 -22.88 -32.87
CA LYS A 279 -9.63 -23.89 -33.88
C LYS A 279 -8.74 -25.13 -33.90
N GLY A 280 -9.30 -26.20 -33.37
CA GLY A 280 -8.98 -27.58 -33.72
C GLY A 280 -9.78 -28.52 -32.83
N GLU A 281 -10.62 -29.36 -33.43
CA GLU A 281 -11.40 -30.42 -32.76
C GLU A 281 -10.52 -31.44 -31.98
N ASP A 282 -9.20 -31.28 -32.01
CA ASP A 282 -8.18 -32.06 -31.32
C ASP A 282 -7.66 -31.43 -30.00
N GLU A 283 -8.00 -30.17 -29.67
CA GLU A 283 -7.70 -29.62 -28.35
C GLU A 283 -8.82 -29.97 -27.36
N LEU A 284 -8.50 -30.82 -26.39
CA LEU A 284 -9.40 -31.14 -25.28
C LEU A 284 -9.93 -29.84 -24.63
N PRO A 285 -11.24 -29.71 -24.39
CA PRO A 285 -11.79 -28.57 -23.66
C PRO A 285 -11.07 -28.41 -22.32
N GLY A 286 -10.51 -27.21 -22.08
CA GLY A 286 -9.74 -26.92 -20.88
C GLY A 286 -8.24 -27.19 -20.99
N LYS A 287 -7.58 -26.96 -22.14
CA LYS A 287 -6.12 -26.93 -22.27
C LYS A 287 -5.60 -25.53 -22.68
N GLY A 288 -5.83 -24.53 -21.83
CA GLY A 288 -5.26 -23.18 -22.00
C GLY A 288 -6.27 -22.07 -22.30
N ILE A 289 -5.75 -20.86 -22.54
CA ILE A 289 -6.54 -19.66 -22.85
C ILE A 289 -6.42 -19.39 -24.36
N SER A 290 -7.57 -19.26 -25.01
CA SER A 290 -7.68 -19.01 -26.44
C SER A 290 -8.15 -17.58 -26.72
N LEU A 291 -7.73 -17.05 -27.87
CA LEU A 291 -8.24 -15.79 -28.40
C LEU A 291 -9.56 -16.07 -29.13
N GLY A 292 -10.67 -15.52 -28.65
CA GLY A 292 -11.97 -15.68 -29.29
C GLY A 292 -12.02 -14.94 -30.63
N THR A 293 -12.62 -15.56 -31.62
CA THR A 293 -12.75 -15.00 -32.98
C THR A 293 -14.18 -14.57 -33.29
N PRO A 294 -14.37 -13.53 -34.13
CA PRO A 294 -15.70 -13.14 -34.58
C PRO A 294 -16.44 -14.32 -35.22
N GLY A 295 -17.59 -14.69 -34.65
CA GLY A 295 -18.41 -15.83 -35.09
C GLY A 295 -18.33 -17.08 -34.20
N ASP A 296 -17.41 -17.11 -33.23
CA ASP A 296 -17.38 -18.17 -32.21
C ASP A 296 -18.64 -18.09 -31.32
N ARG A 297 -19.26 -19.25 -31.02
CA ARG A 297 -20.35 -19.33 -30.03
C ARG A 297 -19.76 -19.30 -28.62
N LEU A 298 -19.40 -18.10 -28.17
CA LEU A 298 -18.89 -17.88 -26.83
C LEU A 298 -20.04 -17.80 -25.81
N ASP A 299 -19.85 -18.45 -24.68
CA ASP A 299 -20.75 -18.41 -23.52
C ASP A 299 -20.38 -17.21 -22.65
N GLU A 300 -21.23 -16.19 -22.71
CA GLU A 300 -21.13 -14.97 -21.92
C GLU A 300 -21.88 -15.05 -20.58
N SER A 301 -22.48 -16.19 -20.22
CA SER A 301 -23.31 -16.32 -19.01
C SER A 301 -22.59 -16.01 -17.70
N GLN A 302 -21.25 -16.14 -17.70
CA GLN A 302 -20.39 -15.84 -16.55
C GLN A 302 -19.95 -14.38 -16.48
N ILE A 303 -20.21 -13.58 -17.52
CA ILE A 303 -19.90 -12.15 -17.52
C ILE A 303 -20.93 -11.44 -16.64
N PRO A 304 -20.52 -10.71 -15.60
CA PRO A 304 -21.43 -9.88 -14.81
C PRO A 304 -22.23 -8.91 -15.69
N GLY A 305 -23.53 -8.74 -15.40
CA GLY A 305 -24.40 -7.87 -16.20
C GLY A 305 -23.93 -6.42 -16.32
N SER A 306 -23.24 -5.90 -15.30
CA SER A 306 -22.59 -4.58 -15.35
C SER A 306 -21.52 -4.50 -16.43
N ILE A 307 -20.67 -5.52 -16.53
CA ILE A 307 -19.61 -5.60 -17.54
C ILE A 307 -20.21 -5.76 -18.94
N LYS A 308 -21.32 -6.52 -19.06
CA LYS A 308 -22.01 -6.68 -20.34
C LYS A 308 -22.57 -5.36 -20.88
N GLY A 309 -23.24 -4.57 -20.03
CA GLY A 309 -23.71 -3.24 -20.41
C GLY A 309 -22.56 -2.33 -20.84
N MET A 310 -21.44 -2.34 -20.12
CA MET A 310 -20.26 -1.54 -20.46
C MET A 310 -19.62 -1.96 -21.78
N LEU A 311 -19.59 -3.25 -22.11
CA LEU A 311 -19.14 -3.74 -23.42
C LEU A 311 -20.03 -3.21 -24.54
N GLU A 312 -21.35 -3.25 -24.35
CA GLU A 312 -22.33 -2.73 -25.31
C GLU A 312 -22.14 -1.23 -25.54
N ASP A 313 -21.99 -0.45 -24.46
CA ASP A 313 -21.75 1.00 -24.53
C ASP A 313 -20.39 1.31 -25.17
N HIS A 314 -19.35 0.51 -24.86
CA HIS A 314 -18.01 0.66 -25.44
C HIS A 314 -18.02 0.38 -26.95
N TYR A 315 -18.65 -0.71 -27.41
CA TYR A 315 -18.78 -0.99 -28.84
C TYR A 315 -19.65 0.03 -29.58
N GLN A 316 -20.62 0.64 -28.91
CA GLN A 316 -21.42 1.73 -29.49
C GLN A 316 -20.61 3.03 -29.64
N SER A 317 -19.83 3.38 -28.61
CA SER A 317 -19.02 4.61 -28.58
C SER A 317 -17.75 4.48 -29.42
N HIS A 318 -17.20 3.28 -29.53
CA HIS A 318 -15.99 2.95 -30.27
C HIS A 318 -16.30 1.77 -31.22
N PRO A 319 -17.05 1.99 -32.32
CA PRO A 319 -17.43 0.92 -33.26
C PRO A 319 -16.24 0.28 -33.99
N GLU A 320 -15.07 0.91 -33.97
CA GLU A 320 -13.81 0.34 -34.46
C GLU A 320 -12.99 -0.39 -33.36
N SER A 321 -13.50 -0.44 -32.12
CA SER A 321 -12.81 -1.09 -31.00
C SER A 321 -12.85 -2.61 -31.15
N ASP A 322 -11.66 -3.17 -31.34
CA ASP A 322 -11.45 -4.58 -31.65
C ASP A 322 -11.03 -5.39 -30.41
N LEU A 323 -11.65 -5.13 -29.24
CA LEU A 323 -11.34 -5.85 -28.00
C LEU A 323 -11.43 -7.36 -28.22
N LYS A 324 -10.41 -8.09 -27.80
CA LYS A 324 -10.33 -9.52 -28.06
C LYS A 324 -10.83 -10.29 -26.83
N PRO A 325 -11.93 -11.05 -26.93
CA PRO A 325 -12.38 -11.90 -25.84
C PRO A 325 -11.38 -13.04 -25.62
N LEU A 326 -11.12 -13.36 -24.37
CA LEU A 326 -10.33 -14.51 -23.96
C LEU A 326 -11.26 -15.62 -23.49
N ALA A 327 -11.03 -16.85 -23.94
CA ALA A 327 -11.91 -17.97 -23.64
C ALA A 327 -11.15 -19.23 -23.19
N VAL A 328 -11.76 -19.98 -22.27
CA VAL A 328 -11.39 -21.36 -21.94
C VAL A 328 -12.51 -22.28 -22.41
N GLY A 329 -12.25 -23.05 -23.48
CA GLY A 329 -13.31 -23.71 -24.22
C GLY A 329 -14.26 -22.66 -24.81
N SER A 330 -15.56 -22.76 -24.52
CA SER A 330 -16.54 -21.75 -24.95
C SER A 330 -16.74 -20.61 -23.94
N GLN A 331 -16.20 -20.70 -22.72
CA GLN A 331 -16.50 -19.72 -21.66
C GLN A 331 -15.59 -18.50 -21.75
N VAL A 332 -16.17 -17.30 -21.77
CA VAL A 332 -15.42 -16.04 -21.73
C VAL A 332 -14.86 -15.82 -20.33
N VAL A 333 -13.54 -15.68 -20.24
CA VAL A 333 -12.81 -15.50 -18.97
C VAL A 333 -12.19 -14.11 -18.82
N GLY A 334 -12.08 -13.34 -19.89
CA GLY A 334 -11.49 -11.99 -19.86
C GLY A 334 -11.48 -11.30 -21.22
N PHE A 335 -10.85 -10.13 -21.25
CA PHE A 335 -10.66 -9.32 -22.46
C PHE A 335 -9.24 -8.79 -22.52
N ALA A 336 -8.70 -8.71 -23.73
CA ALA A 336 -7.39 -8.14 -24.03
C ALA A 336 -7.51 -7.03 -25.09
N GLY A 337 -6.49 -6.16 -25.13
CA GLY A 337 -6.42 -5.05 -26.09
C GLY A 337 -6.44 -5.51 -27.55
N HIS A 338 -6.80 -4.59 -28.45
CA HIS A 338 -7.07 -4.91 -29.86
C HIS A 338 -5.85 -5.45 -30.64
N GLU A 339 -4.63 -5.09 -30.23
CA GLU A 339 -3.37 -5.55 -30.85
C GLU A 339 -2.99 -6.99 -30.47
N THR A 340 -3.76 -7.63 -29.57
CA THR A 340 -3.49 -8.98 -29.07
C THR A 340 -3.67 -10.01 -30.18
N GLN A 341 -2.67 -10.87 -30.34
CA GLN A 341 -2.61 -11.92 -31.34
C GLN A 341 -2.46 -13.29 -30.68
N VAL A 342 -2.69 -14.33 -31.48
CA VAL A 342 -2.31 -15.71 -31.14
C VAL A 342 -0.79 -15.75 -30.93
N ASP A 343 -0.32 -16.62 -30.04
CA ASP A 343 1.08 -16.76 -29.62
C ASP A 343 1.64 -15.62 -28.77
N ASP A 344 0.88 -14.53 -28.56
CA ASP A 344 1.24 -13.56 -27.52
C ASP A 344 1.11 -14.21 -26.13
N VAL A 345 1.91 -13.74 -25.18
CA VAL A 345 1.96 -14.23 -23.81
C VAL A 345 1.19 -13.30 -22.88
N LEU A 346 0.20 -13.83 -22.18
CA LEU A 346 -0.50 -13.14 -21.10
C LEU A 346 0.36 -13.18 -19.84
N ALA A 347 1.06 -12.09 -19.54
CA ALA A 347 1.91 -11.98 -18.37
C ALA A 347 1.17 -11.31 -17.21
N TYR A 348 0.97 -12.02 -16.11
CA TYR A 348 0.41 -11.45 -14.89
C TYR A 348 1.45 -11.43 -13.77
N PRO A 349 1.47 -10.37 -12.95
CA PRO A 349 2.45 -10.25 -11.90
C PRO A 349 2.06 -11.10 -10.68
N GLU A 350 2.99 -11.91 -10.16
CA GLU A 350 2.74 -12.79 -9.01
C GLU A 350 2.53 -12.04 -7.69
N ILE A 351 2.82 -10.74 -7.69
CA ILE A 351 2.80 -9.86 -6.52
C ILE A 351 1.38 -9.42 -6.12
N PHE A 352 0.39 -9.57 -7.01
CA PHE A 352 -0.99 -9.21 -6.68
C PHE A 352 -1.70 -10.33 -5.91
N ARG A 353 -2.15 -10.01 -4.70
CA ARG A 353 -2.99 -10.92 -3.91
C ARG A 353 -4.39 -10.95 -4.52
N HIS A 354 -4.79 -12.13 -5.04
CA HIS A 354 -6.15 -12.65 -5.24
C HIS A 354 -7.26 -11.84 -5.95
N ASN A 355 -7.21 -10.49 -6.00
CA ASN A 355 -8.29 -9.63 -6.47
C ASN A 355 -7.93 -8.81 -7.72
N GLU A 356 -6.64 -8.67 -8.05
CA GLU A 356 -6.25 -7.91 -9.24
C GLU A 356 -6.17 -8.85 -10.45
N GLN A 357 -7.16 -8.70 -11.32
CA GLN A 357 -7.39 -9.54 -12.50
C GLN A 357 -6.66 -9.01 -13.75
N ILE A 358 -5.66 -8.14 -13.62
CA ILE A 358 -4.96 -7.49 -14.74
C ILE A 358 -3.74 -8.28 -15.23
N PHE A 359 -3.38 -8.07 -16.48
CA PHE A 359 -2.17 -8.63 -17.12
C PHE A 359 -1.65 -7.75 -18.24
N LEU A 360 -0.37 -7.92 -18.58
CA LEU A 360 0.26 -7.43 -19.79
C LEU A 360 0.15 -8.48 -20.90
N VAL A 361 0.11 -8.02 -22.15
CA VAL A 361 0.21 -8.86 -23.34
C VAL A 361 1.60 -8.65 -23.93
N LEU A 362 2.37 -9.72 -23.98
CA LEU A 362 3.76 -9.71 -24.40
C LEU A 362 3.93 -10.42 -25.74
N ARG A 363 4.68 -9.83 -26.67
CA ARG A 363 5.01 -10.46 -27.95
C ARG A 363 6.48 -10.85 -28.00
N HIS A 364 6.74 -12.10 -28.38
CA HIS A 364 8.10 -12.63 -28.45
C HIS A 364 8.95 -11.90 -29.49
N ARG A 365 10.20 -11.62 -29.11
CA ARG A 365 11.30 -11.11 -29.93
C ARG A 365 12.49 -12.09 -29.91
N PRO A 366 13.42 -12.01 -30.88
CA PRO A 366 14.65 -12.79 -30.84
C PRO A 366 15.39 -12.67 -29.51
N GLU A 367 16.19 -13.69 -29.18
CA GLU A 367 17.01 -13.75 -27.95
C GLU A 367 16.19 -13.83 -26.65
N ASN A 368 14.99 -14.41 -26.71
CA ASN A 368 14.11 -14.62 -25.55
C ASN A 368 13.65 -13.30 -24.89
N ASN A 369 13.53 -12.25 -25.72
CA ASN A 369 13.04 -10.94 -25.32
C ASN A 369 11.54 -10.78 -25.65
N PHE A 370 10.84 -9.85 -25.00
CA PHE A 370 9.44 -9.57 -25.31
C PHE A 370 9.14 -8.07 -25.35
N ASP A 371 8.17 -7.69 -26.19
CA ASP A 371 7.58 -6.36 -26.20
C ASP A 371 6.23 -6.36 -25.49
N VAL A 372 5.89 -5.27 -24.79
CA VAL A 372 4.49 -5.02 -24.39
C VAL A 372 3.73 -4.54 -25.62
N VAL A 373 2.81 -5.39 -26.09
CA VAL A 373 1.89 -5.06 -27.19
C VAL A 373 0.49 -4.77 -26.69
N GLY A 374 0.24 -4.95 -25.40
CA GLY A 374 -1.04 -4.59 -24.82
C GLY A 374 -1.17 -4.99 -23.37
N GLN A 375 -2.42 -5.03 -22.92
CA GLN A 375 -2.81 -5.42 -21.58
C GLN A 375 -4.25 -5.96 -21.62
N GLY A 376 -4.72 -6.50 -20.51
CA GLY A 376 -6.07 -7.02 -20.39
C GLY A 376 -6.49 -7.24 -18.96
N PHE A 377 -7.69 -7.81 -18.79
CA PHE A 377 -8.20 -8.23 -17.50
C PHE A 377 -9.10 -9.47 -17.58
N LEU A 378 -9.18 -10.22 -16.49
CA LEU A 378 -10.13 -11.33 -16.30
C LEU A 378 -11.47 -10.80 -15.76
N VAL A 379 -12.57 -11.47 -16.09
CA VAL A 379 -13.93 -11.07 -15.66
C VAL A 379 -14.50 -11.98 -14.58
N GLY A 380 -15.48 -11.45 -13.83
CA GLY A 380 -16.28 -12.23 -12.89
C GLY A 380 -15.44 -12.86 -11.78
N ARG A 381 -15.64 -14.16 -11.54
CA ARG A 381 -14.94 -14.92 -10.48
C ARG A 381 -13.62 -15.52 -10.94
N HIS A 382 -13.20 -15.27 -12.19
CA HIS A 382 -12.00 -15.87 -12.74
C HIS A 382 -10.76 -15.21 -12.13
N THR A 383 -9.90 -16.03 -11.53
CA THR A 383 -8.59 -15.64 -11.04
C THR A 383 -7.53 -16.47 -11.78
N TRP A 384 -6.29 -16.02 -11.78
CA TRP A 384 -5.18 -16.82 -12.32
C TRP A 384 -5.10 -18.21 -11.69
N LYS A 385 -5.37 -18.30 -10.37
CA LYS A 385 -5.45 -19.58 -9.65
C LYS A 385 -6.61 -20.46 -10.09
N SER A 386 -7.78 -19.89 -10.35
CA SER A 386 -8.93 -20.68 -10.82
C SER A 386 -8.75 -21.13 -12.27
N LEU A 387 -8.17 -20.27 -13.13
CA LEU A 387 -7.83 -20.67 -14.49
C LEU A 387 -6.85 -21.84 -14.45
N ALA A 388 -5.86 -21.79 -13.53
CA ALA A 388 -4.90 -22.88 -13.35
C ALA A 388 -5.48 -24.25 -13.09
N ALA A 389 -6.50 -24.29 -12.24
CA ALA A 389 -7.13 -25.54 -11.86
C ALA A 389 -7.96 -26.13 -13.01
N VAL A 390 -8.59 -25.29 -13.84
CA VAL A 390 -9.56 -25.70 -14.86
C VAL A 390 -8.88 -26.11 -16.17
N THR A 391 -7.71 -25.59 -16.44
CA THR A 391 -6.95 -25.84 -17.67
C THR A 391 -6.00 -27.06 -17.60
N HIS A 392 -6.11 -27.87 -16.53
CA HIS A 392 -5.27 -29.05 -16.27
C HIS A 392 -3.76 -28.79 -16.36
N TRP A 393 -3.29 -27.64 -15.85
CA TRP A 393 -1.87 -27.25 -15.77
C TRP A 393 -1.09 -28.20 -14.84
N LYS A 394 -0.57 -29.31 -15.38
CA LYS A 394 0.30 -30.25 -14.63
C LYS A 394 1.77 -30.17 -15.03
N ASP A 395 2.09 -29.58 -16.17
CA ASP A 395 3.46 -29.55 -16.68
C ASP A 395 4.05 -28.14 -16.52
N LYS A 396 5.26 -28.08 -15.95
CA LYS A 396 6.03 -26.82 -15.80
C LYS A 396 6.41 -26.19 -17.15
N GLU A 397 6.24 -26.92 -18.26
CA GLU A 397 6.67 -26.51 -19.60
C GLU A 397 5.83 -25.36 -20.21
N ASP A 398 4.61 -25.13 -19.73
CA ASP A 398 3.74 -24.04 -20.23
C ASP A 398 3.91 -22.71 -19.45
N PHE A 399 4.66 -22.72 -18.34
CA PHE A 399 4.86 -21.54 -17.51
C PHE A 399 6.19 -20.89 -17.82
N MET A 400 6.13 -19.66 -18.31
CA MET A 400 7.31 -18.84 -18.46
C MET A 400 7.34 -17.83 -17.31
N THR A 401 8.50 -17.74 -16.65
CA THR A 401 8.76 -16.67 -15.69
C THR A 401 9.56 -15.58 -16.39
N PHE A 402 9.07 -14.36 -16.36
CA PHE A 402 9.73 -13.22 -16.99
C PHE A 402 10.21 -12.24 -15.94
N SER A 403 11.35 -11.63 -16.25
CA SER A 403 11.73 -10.35 -15.65
C SER A 403 11.19 -9.23 -16.54
N VAL A 404 10.56 -8.26 -15.89
CA VAL A 404 9.96 -7.11 -16.55
C VAL A 404 10.70 -5.86 -16.14
N ASP A 405 11.34 -5.21 -17.10
CA ASP A 405 11.87 -3.88 -16.91
C ASP A 405 10.85 -2.85 -17.42
N MET A 406 10.42 -1.95 -16.53
CA MET A 406 9.54 -0.86 -16.89
C MET A 406 9.98 0.43 -16.20
N THR A 407 9.67 1.58 -16.80
CA THR A 407 9.94 2.87 -16.17
C THR A 407 8.96 3.12 -15.03
N ALA A 408 9.31 3.99 -14.08
CA ALA A 408 8.37 4.43 -13.04
C ALA A 408 7.08 5.04 -13.64
N GLU A 409 7.18 5.81 -14.74
CA GLU A 409 6.02 6.30 -15.49
C GLU A 409 5.12 5.14 -15.97
N ASP A 410 5.71 4.07 -16.51
CA ASP A 410 4.96 2.89 -16.97
C ASP A 410 4.28 2.14 -15.82
N ALA A 411 4.93 2.04 -14.65
CA ALA A 411 4.28 1.48 -13.45
C ALA A 411 3.07 2.29 -13.02
N VAL A 412 3.22 3.62 -12.93
CA VAL A 412 2.13 4.50 -12.54
C VAL A 412 0.98 4.39 -13.52
N LEU A 413 1.26 4.27 -14.82
CA LEU A 413 0.22 3.96 -15.80
C LEU A 413 -0.38 2.58 -15.53
N PHE A 414 0.41 1.51 -15.56
CA PHE A 414 -0.06 0.13 -15.45
C PHE A 414 -0.96 -0.11 -14.23
N ILE A 415 -0.59 0.44 -13.07
CA ILE A 415 -1.28 0.22 -11.78
C ILE A 415 -2.24 1.36 -11.43
N GLY A 416 -1.90 2.62 -11.74
CA GLY A 416 -2.64 3.79 -11.25
C GLY A 416 -3.76 4.29 -12.15
N GLN A 417 -3.72 3.98 -13.46
CA GLN A 417 -4.62 4.64 -14.43
C GLN A 417 -6.11 4.26 -14.30
N ASP A 418 -6.41 3.15 -13.64
CA ASP A 418 -7.76 2.70 -13.31
C ASP A 418 -7.95 2.52 -11.79
N LEU A 419 -6.97 2.86 -10.96
CA LEU A 419 -7.11 2.79 -9.51
C LEU A 419 -8.04 3.89 -9.01
N ILE A 420 -8.99 3.52 -8.16
CA ILE A 420 -9.90 4.43 -7.47
C ILE A 420 -10.08 3.99 -6.02
N ILE A 421 -10.46 4.93 -5.16
CA ILE A 421 -10.79 4.68 -3.76
C ILE A 421 -12.22 5.15 -3.54
N ASP A 422 -13.06 4.26 -3.03
CA ASP A 422 -14.43 4.57 -2.65
C ASP A 422 -14.49 5.43 -1.37
N GLU A 423 -15.65 6.01 -1.08
CA GLU A 423 -15.83 6.90 0.09
C GLU A 423 -15.49 6.21 1.44
N ASP A 424 -15.60 4.88 1.49
CA ASP A 424 -15.28 4.07 2.66
C ASP A 424 -13.78 3.70 2.76
N GLY A 425 -12.96 4.18 1.81
CA GLY A 425 -11.54 3.87 1.72
C GLY A 425 -11.24 2.55 1.00
N THR A 426 -12.25 1.86 0.48
CA THR A 426 -12.04 0.61 -0.27
C THR A 426 -11.39 0.91 -1.61
N GLU A 427 -10.23 0.32 -1.83
CA GLU A 427 -9.53 0.38 -3.09
C GLU A 427 -10.20 -0.54 -4.11
N ARG A 428 -10.56 0.00 -5.28
CA ARG A 428 -11.03 -0.80 -6.41
C ARG A 428 -10.46 -0.27 -7.71
N TYR A 429 -10.68 -1.01 -8.78
CA TYR A 429 -10.35 -0.55 -10.11
C TYR A 429 -11.62 -0.12 -10.84
N ASP A 430 -11.57 1.06 -11.43
CA ASP A 430 -12.61 1.62 -12.29
C ASP A 430 -12.69 0.80 -13.57
N LEU A 431 -13.79 0.07 -13.71
CA LEU A 431 -14.04 -0.79 -14.86
C LEU A 431 -14.18 0.04 -16.14
N GLU A 432 -14.73 1.26 -16.08
CA GLU A 432 -14.97 2.09 -17.27
C GLU A 432 -13.65 2.62 -17.80
N ALA A 433 -12.85 3.24 -16.91
CA ALA A 433 -11.50 3.67 -17.24
C ALA A 433 -10.61 2.51 -17.72
N ARG A 434 -10.85 1.29 -17.21
CA ARG A 434 -10.17 0.08 -17.65
C ARG A 434 -10.54 -0.33 -19.07
N PHE A 435 -11.82 -0.21 -19.45
CA PHE A 435 -12.26 -0.48 -20.82
C PHE A 435 -11.69 0.53 -21.82
N GLU A 436 -11.77 1.83 -21.51
CA GLU A 436 -11.16 2.89 -22.33
C GLU A 436 -9.67 2.65 -22.55
N ARG A 437 -8.98 2.18 -21.51
CA ARG A 437 -7.56 1.83 -21.56
C ARG A 437 -7.26 0.66 -22.51
N LEU A 438 -8.13 -0.33 -22.63
CA LEU A 438 -7.85 -1.48 -23.51
C LEU A 438 -7.90 -1.11 -24.99
N ALA A 439 -8.64 -0.06 -25.35
CA ALA A 439 -8.68 0.46 -26.71
C ALA A 439 -7.39 1.18 -27.11
N VAL A 440 -6.69 1.81 -26.14
CA VAL A 440 -5.52 2.64 -26.41
C VAL A 440 -4.32 2.13 -25.60
N ASN A 441 -3.38 1.40 -26.23
CA ASN A 441 -2.19 0.88 -25.55
C ASN A 441 -1.30 2.03 -25.03
N PRO A 442 -1.29 2.33 -23.71
CA PRO A 442 -0.55 3.46 -23.17
C PRO A 442 0.87 3.06 -22.75
N ILE A 443 1.18 1.76 -22.73
CA ILE A 443 2.43 1.20 -22.19
C ILE A 443 3.35 0.75 -23.34
N GLY A 444 2.78 0.24 -24.43
CA GLY A 444 3.49 -0.19 -25.63
C GLY A 444 3.24 0.74 -26.82
N GLN A 445 4.23 1.52 -27.21
CA GLN A 445 4.30 2.04 -28.58
C GLN A 445 5.52 1.43 -29.29
N PRO A 446 5.48 1.24 -30.62
CA PRO A 446 6.58 0.65 -31.38
C PRO A 446 7.85 1.50 -31.22
N GLY A 447 8.86 0.98 -30.52
CA GLY A 447 10.11 1.67 -30.19
C GLY A 447 10.24 2.14 -28.73
N GLY A 448 9.20 1.95 -27.91
CA GLY A 448 9.17 2.27 -26.48
C GLY A 448 9.63 1.12 -25.59
N ALA A 449 10.90 1.20 -25.17
CA ALA A 449 11.65 0.67 -24.02
C ALA A 449 11.05 -0.25 -22.91
N GLY A 450 9.95 -0.97 -23.12
CA GLY A 450 9.64 -2.14 -22.29
C GLY A 450 10.50 -3.31 -22.76
N PHE A 451 11.63 -3.57 -22.11
CA PHE A 451 12.46 -4.74 -22.39
C PHE A 451 12.11 -5.84 -21.38
N PHE A 452 11.77 -7.02 -21.88
CA PHE A 452 11.37 -8.16 -21.07
C PHE A 452 12.30 -9.29 -21.43
N GLN A 453 12.92 -9.92 -20.44
CA GLN A 453 13.77 -11.09 -20.66
C GLN A 453 13.15 -12.28 -19.94
N ALA A 454 12.86 -13.35 -20.67
CA ALA A 454 12.45 -14.60 -20.06
C ALA A 454 13.62 -15.20 -19.27
N LEU A 455 13.32 -15.61 -18.04
CA LEU A 455 14.28 -16.33 -17.22
C LEU A 455 14.34 -17.77 -17.73
N THR A 456 15.47 -18.16 -18.29
CA THR A 456 15.72 -19.58 -18.57
C THR A 456 15.90 -20.29 -17.24
N ASP A 457 15.06 -21.30 -16.96
CA ASP A 457 15.20 -22.18 -15.81
C ASP A 457 16.65 -22.66 -15.67
N ALA A 458 17.22 -22.51 -14.47
CA ALA A 458 18.47 -23.13 -14.07
C ALA A 458 18.20 -24.43 -13.30
#